data_AF-A0A382DI02-F1
#
_entry.id   AF-A0A382DI02-F1
#
_cell.length_a   1.000
_cell.length_b   1.000
_cell.length_c   1.000
_cell.angle_alpha   90.00
_cell.angle_beta   90.00
_cell.angle_gamma   90.00
#
_symmetry.space_group_name_H-M   'P 1'
#
loop_
_entity.id
_entity.type
_entity.pdbx_description
1 polymer ?
#
loop_
_entity_poly.entity_id
_entity_poly.type
_entity_poly.pdbx_seq_one_letter_code
_entity_poly.pdbx_strand_id
1 'polypeptide(L)'
;ILMIVWGGLMSVSIGGLFLAGVVPGFLMAVIMMGTVLVYAKIRNYPVYQRASQREFVRALGQAAFALVTPAIIVGGIVFGFFTPTEASVVAVIYSSILGGLVYRKIGFKEFPEVLYDSARLAGISLFCIGTASAFGWLLAYYRVPQELVDVMAGYGTGLISTGFIIALAFLIIGMFIDAIPAIIILGTILYPLADKVGMHPIHFAIIGVISLAFGLVTPPYGLCLLISCNLGDIKVVDAIRDVSIILVPLLVLLMLVIVFPELILFLPRWLAPEFL
;
A
#
# COMPACT_ATOMS: atom_id res chain seq x y z
N ILE A 1 -3.16 -1.49 -5.22
CA ILE A 1 -3.27 -2.97 -5.36
C ILE A 1 -3.65 -3.61 -4.03
N LEU A 2 -2.83 -3.47 -2.98
CA LEU A 2 -3.09 -4.09 -1.66
C LEU A 2 -4.48 -3.76 -1.11
N MET A 3 -4.93 -2.51 -1.18
CA MET A 3 -6.28 -2.10 -0.77
C MET A 3 -7.41 -2.76 -1.60
N ILE A 4 -7.20 -3.00 -2.89
CA ILE A 4 -8.20 -3.65 -3.76
C ILE A 4 -8.30 -5.13 -3.39
N VAL A 5 -7.16 -5.81 -3.20
CA VAL A 5 -7.11 -7.20 -2.74
C VAL A 5 -7.81 -7.34 -1.39
N TRP A 6 -7.52 -6.42 -0.47
CA TRP A 6 -8.13 -6.40 0.86
C TRP A 6 -9.65 -6.22 0.79
N GLY A 7 -10.13 -5.23 0.02
CA GLY A 7 -11.55 -4.98 -0.17
C GLY A 7 -12.29 -6.18 -0.79
N GLY A 8 -11.65 -6.88 -1.72
CA GLY A 8 -12.19 -8.11 -2.31
C GLY A 8 -12.26 -9.28 -1.33
N LEU A 9 -11.27 -9.44 -0.44
CA LEU A 9 -11.21 -10.57 0.50
C LEU A 9 -12.11 -10.40 1.72
N MET A 10 -12.19 -9.19 2.27
CA MET A 10 -12.95 -8.91 3.51
C MET A 10 -14.28 -8.19 3.24
N SER A 11 -14.68 -8.08 1.97
CA SER A 11 -15.90 -7.40 1.54
C SER A 11 -16.00 -5.96 2.08
N VAL A 12 -14.86 -5.28 2.22
CA VAL A 12 -14.78 -3.88 2.67
C VAL A 12 -14.83 -2.95 1.46
N SER A 13 -15.48 -1.79 1.60
CA SER A 13 -15.53 -0.79 0.52
C SER A 13 -14.14 -0.37 0.06
N ILE A 14 -13.85 -0.59 -1.22
CA ILE A 14 -12.60 -0.17 -1.87
C ILE A 14 -12.51 1.36 -1.92
N GLY A 15 -13.63 2.05 -2.14
CA GLY A 15 -13.69 3.52 -2.09
C GLY A 15 -13.34 4.06 -0.70
N GLY A 16 -13.89 3.42 0.34
CA GLY A 16 -13.56 3.73 1.75
C GLY A 16 -12.07 3.53 2.06
N LEU A 17 -11.48 2.43 1.59
CA LEU A 17 -10.04 2.16 1.76
C LEU A 17 -9.16 3.20 1.04
N PHE A 18 -9.54 3.63 -0.16
CA PHE A 18 -8.80 4.67 -0.87
C PHE A 18 -8.85 6.01 -0.13
N LEU A 19 -10.04 6.44 0.31
CA LEU A 19 -10.20 7.68 1.09
C LEU A 19 -9.42 7.60 2.42
N ALA A 20 -9.52 6.48 3.12
CA ALA A 20 -8.81 6.22 4.36
C ALA A 20 -7.28 6.24 4.18
N GLY A 21 -6.78 5.89 3.00
CA GLY A 21 -5.37 5.91 2.64
C GLY A 21 -4.81 7.30 2.31
N VAL A 22 -5.65 8.30 1.99
CA VAL A 22 -5.18 9.63 1.55
C VAL A 22 -4.41 10.35 2.66
N VAL A 23 -4.98 10.42 3.87
CA VAL A 23 -4.37 11.09 5.02
C VAL A 23 -3.02 10.46 5.41
N PRO A 24 -2.92 9.14 5.70
CA PRO A 24 -1.64 8.52 6.02
C PRO A 24 -0.66 8.59 4.82
N GLY A 25 -1.14 8.50 3.58
CA GLY A 25 -0.33 8.68 2.38
C GLY A 25 0.32 10.06 2.31
N PHE A 26 -0.44 11.12 2.57
CA PHE A 26 0.06 12.48 2.62
C PHE A 26 1.05 12.69 3.76
N LEU A 27 0.75 12.16 4.95
CA LEU A 27 1.67 12.21 6.09
C LEU A 27 2.99 11.48 5.78
N MET A 28 2.94 10.29 5.16
CA MET A 28 4.14 9.59 4.68
C MET A 28 4.95 10.47 3.72
N ALA A 29 4.30 11.11 2.75
CA ALA A 29 4.98 11.96 1.77
C ALA A 29 5.69 13.14 2.44
N VAL A 30 5.04 13.82 3.38
CA VAL A 30 5.64 14.95 4.13
C VAL A 30 6.81 14.48 4.99
N ILE A 31 6.65 13.36 5.70
CA ILE A 31 7.69 12.77 6.54
C ILE A 31 8.91 12.37 5.71
N MET A 32 8.70 11.70 4.57
CA MET A 32 9.79 11.31 3.67
C MET A 32 10.47 12.53 3.06
N MET A 33 9.71 13.54 2.62
CA MET A 33 10.27 14.78 2.08
C MET A 33 11.14 15.51 3.11
N GLY A 34 10.68 15.59 4.37
CA GLY A 34 11.45 16.14 5.47
C GLY A 34 12.73 15.35 5.75
N THR A 35 12.61 14.02 5.79
CA THR A 35 13.75 13.12 6.04
C THR A 35 14.82 13.26 4.96
N VAL A 36 14.42 13.25 3.68
CA VAL A 36 15.34 13.43 2.55
C VAL A 36 16.00 14.81 2.57
N LEU A 37 15.26 15.87 2.93
CA LEU A 37 15.81 17.22 3.02
C LEU A 37 16.88 17.34 4.11
N VAL A 38 16.62 16.76 5.30
CA VAL A 38 17.61 16.70 6.39
C VAL A 38 18.83 15.90 5.95
N TYR A 39 18.62 14.75 5.33
CA TYR A 39 19.69 13.88 4.86
C TYR A 39 20.59 14.54 3.80
N ALA A 40 19.97 15.21 2.82
CA ALA A 40 20.67 15.93 1.76
C ALA A 40 21.51 17.10 2.31
N LYS A 41 21.00 17.81 3.34
CA LYS A 41 21.74 18.87 4.03
C LYS A 41 22.93 18.30 4.82
N ILE A 42 22.75 17.20 5.55
CA ILE A 42 23.83 16.59 6.34
C ILE A 42 24.95 16.05 5.43
N ARG A 43 24.60 15.41 4.31
CA ARG A 43 25.58 14.86 3.37
C ARG A 43 26.09 15.86 2.32
N ASN A 44 25.67 17.13 2.38
CA ASN A 44 26.06 18.20 1.45
C ASN A 44 25.93 17.78 -0.04
N TYR A 45 24.79 17.23 -0.42
CA TYR A 45 24.55 16.86 -1.82
C TYR A 45 24.53 18.07 -2.76
N PRO A 46 25.00 17.93 -4.01
CA PRO A 46 25.06 19.03 -4.97
C PRO A 46 23.67 19.57 -5.27
N VAL A 47 23.54 20.90 -5.26
CA VAL A 47 22.27 21.60 -5.49
C VAL A 47 22.24 22.12 -6.92
N TYR A 48 21.24 21.70 -7.70
CA TYR A 48 21.00 22.24 -9.04
C TYR A 48 20.39 23.65 -8.98
N GLN A 49 20.56 24.44 -10.04
CA GLN A 49 19.89 25.74 -10.15
C GLN A 49 18.36 25.56 -10.05
N ARG A 50 17.70 26.46 -9.31
CA ARG A 50 16.25 26.44 -9.17
C ARG A 50 15.59 26.61 -10.53
N ALA A 51 14.64 25.72 -10.84
CA ALA A 51 13.80 25.87 -12.02
C ALA A 51 13.05 27.20 -11.98
N SER A 52 12.94 27.85 -13.13
CA SER A 52 12.15 29.07 -13.29
C SER A 52 10.65 28.76 -13.16
N GLN A 53 9.86 29.77 -12.78
CA GLN A 53 8.39 29.65 -12.69
C GLN A 53 7.78 29.17 -14.03
N ARG A 54 8.39 29.54 -15.16
CA ARG A 54 7.96 29.08 -16.49
C ARG A 54 8.21 27.60 -16.71
N GLU A 55 9.35 27.09 -16.27
CA GLU A 55 9.66 25.65 -16.34
C GLU A 55 8.75 24.85 -15.42
N PHE A 56 8.45 25.37 -14.24
CA PHE A 56 7.51 24.74 -13.31
C PHE A 56 6.11 24.62 -13.92
N VAL A 57 5.53 25.70 -14.44
CA VAL A 57 4.20 25.66 -15.06
C VAL A 57 4.17 24.76 -16.30
N ARG A 58 5.25 24.77 -17.11
CA ARG A 58 5.36 23.89 -18.28
C ARG A 58 5.44 22.42 -17.88
N ALA A 59 6.21 22.08 -16.84
CA ALA A 59 6.31 20.73 -16.31
C ALA A 59 4.98 20.27 -15.70
N LEU A 60 4.28 21.16 -14.99
CA LEU A 60 2.98 20.88 -14.39
C LEU A 60 1.91 20.63 -15.47
N GLY A 61 1.93 21.40 -16.56
CA GLY A 61 1.08 21.16 -17.72
C GLY A 61 1.36 19.82 -18.42
N GLN A 62 2.61 19.39 -18.49
CA GLN A 62 2.98 18.07 -19.04
C GLN A 62 2.55 16.93 -18.10
N ALA A 63 2.75 17.09 -16.79
CA ALA A 63 2.37 16.10 -15.78
C ALA A 63 0.85 16.03 -15.55
N ALA A 64 0.11 17.09 -15.87
CA ALA A 64 -1.33 17.18 -15.65
C ALA A 64 -2.06 15.99 -16.29
N PHE A 65 -1.71 15.62 -17.53
CA PHE A 65 -2.32 14.47 -18.20
C PHE A 65 -2.05 13.14 -17.49
N ALA A 66 -0.86 12.94 -16.92
CA ALA A 66 -0.57 11.73 -16.15
C ALA A 66 -1.33 11.71 -14.81
N LEU A 67 -1.56 12.88 -14.18
CA LEU A 67 -2.30 13.00 -12.93
C LEU A 67 -3.81 12.76 -13.09
N VAL A 68 -4.35 12.84 -14.31
CA VAL A 68 -5.75 12.48 -14.57
C VAL A 68 -6.01 11.00 -14.28
N THR A 69 -5.03 10.11 -14.48
CA THR A 69 -5.22 8.66 -14.25
C THR A 69 -5.64 8.32 -12.81
N PRO A 70 -4.91 8.72 -11.75
CA PRO A 70 -5.36 8.49 -10.38
C PRO A 70 -6.66 9.25 -10.04
N ALA A 71 -6.92 10.40 -10.67
CA ALA A 71 -8.18 11.13 -10.50
C ALA A 71 -9.39 10.37 -11.09
N ILE A 72 -9.23 9.71 -12.24
CA ILE A 72 -10.24 8.83 -12.82
C ILE A 72 -10.54 7.66 -11.88
N ILE A 73 -9.51 7.03 -11.32
CA ILE A 73 -9.68 5.85 -10.46
C ILE A 73 -10.35 6.26 -9.14
N VAL A 74 -9.75 7.20 -8.40
CA VAL A 74 -10.25 7.59 -7.08
C VAL A 74 -11.57 8.34 -7.20
N GLY A 75 -11.66 9.32 -8.11
CA GLY A 75 -12.89 10.07 -8.34
C GLY A 75 -14.01 9.18 -8.87
N GLY A 76 -13.73 8.34 -9.86
CA GLY A 76 -14.73 7.43 -10.42
C GLY A 76 -15.33 6.46 -9.39
N ILE A 77 -14.50 5.92 -8.50
CA ILE A 77 -14.94 5.02 -7.43
C ILE A 77 -15.67 5.77 -6.32
N VAL A 78 -15.13 6.89 -5.84
CA VAL A 78 -15.70 7.63 -4.70
C VAL A 78 -17.04 8.28 -5.05
N PHE A 79 -17.17 8.81 -6.26
CA PHE A 79 -18.44 9.40 -6.73
C PHE A 79 -19.43 8.36 -7.27
N GLY A 80 -19.10 7.06 -7.20
CA GLY A 80 -20.00 5.97 -7.60
C GLY A 80 -20.25 5.85 -9.10
N PHE A 81 -19.46 6.52 -9.94
CA PHE A 81 -19.57 6.40 -11.40
C PHE A 81 -19.16 5.02 -11.90
N PHE A 82 -18.17 4.40 -11.25
CA PHE A 82 -17.59 3.13 -11.66
C PHE A 82 -17.27 2.25 -10.46
N THR A 83 -17.41 0.94 -10.64
CA THR A 83 -16.81 -0.05 -9.75
C THR A 83 -15.29 -0.10 -9.92
N PRO A 84 -14.52 -0.67 -8.98
CA PRO A 84 -13.05 -0.75 -9.08
C PRO A 84 -12.55 -1.49 -10.33
N THR A 85 -13.30 -2.49 -10.79
CA THR A 85 -13.02 -3.23 -12.03
C THR A 85 -13.23 -2.37 -13.26
N GLU A 86 -14.36 -1.64 -13.33
CA GLU A 86 -14.66 -0.71 -14.43
C GLU A 86 -13.68 0.47 -14.46
N ALA A 87 -13.36 1.06 -13.30
CA ALA A 87 -12.40 2.14 -13.15
C ALA A 87 -11.00 1.72 -13.67
N SER A 88 -10.61 0.47 -13.45
CA SER A 88 -9.35 -0.09 -13.97
C SER A 88 -9.36 -0.18 -15.50
N VAL A 89 -10.47 -0.60 -16.12
CA VAL A 89 -10.61 -0.65 -17.59
C VAL A 89 -10.49 0.75 -18.19
N VAL A 90 -11.21 1.74 -17.63
CA VAL A 90 -11.15 3.12 -18.10
C VAL A 90 -9.74 3.70 -17.94
N ALA A 91 -9.06 3.42 -16.81
CA ALA A 91 -7.69 3.86 -16.57
C ALA A 91 -6.69 3.25 -17.57
N VAL A 92 -6.85 1.98 -17.95
CA VAL A 92 -6.01 1.32 -18.96
C VAL A 92 -6.24 1.92 -20.35
N ILE A 93 -7.50 2.14 -20.74
CA ILE A 93 -7.83 2.78 -22.03
C ILE A 93 -7.24 4.18 -22.08
N TYR A 94 -7.44 4.98 -21.03
CA TYR A 94 -6.88 6.33 -20.92
C TYR A 94 -5.35 6.33 -20.99
N SER A 95 -4.70 5.44 -20.23
CA SER A 95 -3.23 5.34 -20.22
C SER A 95 -2.67 4.86 -21.56
N SER A 96 -3.38 3.98 -22.26
CA SER A 96 -3.00 3.51 -23.60
C SER A 96 -3.09 4.63 -24.63
N ILE A 97 -4.18 5.41 -24.61
CA ILE A 97 -4.35 6.60 -25.44
C ILE A 97 -3.25 7.62 -25.14
N LEU A 98 -2.97 7.87 -23.86
CA LEU A 98 -1.96 8.84 -23.46
C LEU A 98 -0.54 8.41 -23.87
N GLY A 99 -0.20 7.14 -23.65
CA GLY A 99 1.09 6.57 -24.04
C GLY A 99 1.33 6.51 -25.55
N GLY A 100 0.28 6.20 -26.32
CA GLY A 100 0.35 6.08 -27.78
C GLY A 100 0.21 7.41 -28.53
N LEU A 101 -0.80 8.22 -28.22
CA LEU A 101 -1.12 9.43 -28.99
C LEU A 101 -0.42 10.69 -28.48
N VAL A 102 -0.32 10.86 -27.15
CA VAL A 102 0.23 12.08 -26.54
C VAL A 102 1.73 11.98 -26.33
N TYR A 103 2.18 10.95 -25.61
CA TYR A 103 3.61 10.75 -25.36
C TYR A 103 4.33 10.06 -26.51
N ARG A 104 3.60 9.36 -27.39
CA ARG A 104 4.14 8.59 -28.53
C ARG A 104 5.29 7.67 -28.14
N LYS A 105 5.20 7.08 -26.95
CA LYS A 105 6.20 6.15 -26.40
C LYS A 105 5.80 4.69 -26.57
N ILE A 106 4.50 4.42 -26.77
CA ILE A 106 3.97 3.06 -26.95
C ILE A 106 3.42 2.98 -28.38
N GLY A 107 4.14 2.30 -29.26
CA GLY A 107 3.66 1.98 -30.60
C GLY A 107 2.88 0.67 -30.62
N PHE A 108 2.36 0.33 -31.80
CA PHE A 108 1.61 -0.92 -32.02
C PHE A 108 2.44 -2.19 -31.82
N LYS A 109 3.78 -2.08 -31.89
CA LYS A 109 4.70 -3.21 -31.72
C LYS A 109 5.08 -3.43 -30.26
N GLU A 110 5.18 -2.36 -29.47
CA GLU A 110 5.47 -2.42 -28.04
C GLU A 110 4.21 -2.77 -27.22
N PHE A 111 3.00 -2.54 -27.77
CA PHE A 111 1.75 -2.77 -27.05
C PHE A 111 1.56 -4.23 -26.57
N PRO A 112 1.80 -5.28 -27.40
CA PRO A 112 1.75 -6.66 -26.93
C PRO A 112 2.78 -6.99 -25.84
N GLU A 113 3.97 -6.40 -25.90
CA GLU A 113 5.03 -6.60 -24.91
C GLU A 113 4.62 -6.01 -23.55
N VAL A 114 4.07 -4.79 -23.54
CA VAL A 114 3.53 -4.16 -22.32
C VAL A 114 2.40 -5.00 -21.70
N LEU A 115 1.52 -5.56 -22.53
CA LEU A 115 0.45 -6.45 -22.05
C LEU A 115 1.02 -7.75 -21.49
N TYR A 116 2.02 -8.34 -22.14
CA TYR A 116 2.69 -9.55 -21.67
C TYR A 116 3.37 -9.33 -20.32
N ASP A 117 4.14 -8.25 -20.17
CA ASP A 117 4.81 -7.94 -18.90
C ASP A 117 3.81 -7.69 -17.77
N SER A 118 2.72 -6.97 -18.08
CA SER A 118 1.63 -6.73 -17.13
C SER A 118 0.97 -8.06 -16.71
N ALA A 119 0.68 -8.94 -17.67
CA ALA A 119 0.09 -10.25 -17.42
C ALA A 119 1.04 -11.18 -16.64
N ARG A 120 2.35 -11.11 -16.91
CA ARG A 120 3.37 -11.87 -16.20
C ARG A 120 3.47 -11.46 -14.73
N LEU A 121 3.51 -10.15 -14.45
CA LEU A 121 3.52 -9.63 -13.09
C LEU A 121 2.23 -9.98 -12.33
N ALA A 122 1.08 -9.86 -13.00
CA ALA A 122 -0.21 -10.26 -12.44
C ALA A 122 -0.31 -11.77 -12.20
N GLY A 123 0.21 -12.59 -13.11
CA GLY A 123 0.16 -14.05 -13.04
C GLY A 123 0.91 -14.61 -11.83
N ILE A 124 2.09 -14.08 -11.52
CA ILE A 124 2.84 -14.44 -10.30
C ILE A 124 1.99 -14.14 -9.05
N SER A 125 1.40 -12.95 -9.00
CA SER A 125 0.55 -12.52 -7.89
C SER A 125 -0.71 -13.40 -7.75
N LEU A 126 -1.40 -13.69 -8.85
CA LEU A 126 -2.62 -14.53 -8.86
C LEU A 126 -2.34 -15.98 -8.47
N PHE A 127 -1.19 -16.54 -8.86
CA PHE A 127 -0.78 -17.88 -8.44
C PHE A 127 -0.52 -17.95 -6.93
N CYS A 128 0.14 -16.93 -6.37
CA CYS A 128 0.28 -16.77 -4.92
C CYS A 128 -1.09 -16.63 -4.23
N ILE A 129 -2.04 -15.89 -4.82
CA ILE A 129 -3.40 -15.76 -4.28
C ILE A 129 -4.08 -17.13 -4.22
N GLY A 130 -4.04 -17.92 -5.30
CA GLY A 130 -4.70 -19.23 -5.34
C GLY A 130 -4.16 -20.19 -4.28
N THR A 131 -2.83 -20.30 -4.17
CA THR A 131 -2.17 -21.16 -3.18
C THR A 131 -2.36 -20.68 -1.74
N ALA A 132 -2.26 -19.38 -1.50
CA ALA A 132 -2.52 -18.78 -0.18
C ALA A 132 -3.99 -18.93 0.25
N SER A 133 -4.94 -18.89 -0.69
CA SER A 133 -6.36 -19.08 -0.39
C SER A 133 -6.66 -20.50 0.08
N ALA A 134 -6.04 -21.51 -0.55
CA ALA A 134 -6.13 -22.90 -0.10
C ALA A 134 -5.55 -23.07 1.32
N PHE A 135 -4.43 -22.42 1.62
CA PHE A 135 -3.84 -22.42 2.96
C PHE A 135 -4.71 -21.69 4.00
N GLY A 136 -5.26 -20.52 3.65
CA GLY A 136 -6.20 -19.78 4.51
C GLY A 136 -7.44 -20.61 4.85
N TRP A 137 -7.99 -21.35 3.87
CA TRP A 137 -9.10 -22.28 4.12
C TRP A 137 -8.70 -23.42 5.06
N LEU A 138 -7.50 -23.99 4.88
CA LEU A 138 -6.99 -25.05 5.75
C LEU A 138 -6.81 -24.57 7.20
N LEU A 139 -6.30 -23.36 7.41
CA LEU A 139 -6.20 -22.76 8.75
C LEU A 139 -7.57 -22.51 9.39
N ALA A 140 -8.55 -22.05 8.60
CA ALA A 140 -9.93 -21.91 9.05
C ALA A 140 -10.53 -23.27 9.44
N TYR A 141 -10.25 -24.32 8.66
CA TYR A 141 -10.67 -25.70 8.95
C TYR A 141 -10.08 -26.20 10.28
N TYR A 142 -8.80 -25.96 10.55
CA TYR A 142 -8.15 -26.29 11.83
C TYR A 142 -8.48 -25.34 12.98
N ARG A 143 -9.32 -24.31 12.76
CA ARG A 143 -9.71 -23.31 13.77
C ARG A 143 -8.53 -22.60 14.44
N VAL A 144 -7.39 -22.51 13.76
CA VAL A 144 -6.19 -21.80 14.24
C VAL A 144 -6.51 -20.33 14.62
N PRO A 145 -7.32 -19.57 13.85
CA PRO A 145 -7.70 -18.21 14.24
C PRO A 145 -8.47 -18.16 15.58
N GLN A 146 -9.30 -19.16 15.87
CA GLN A 146 -10.13 -19.22 17.08
C GLN A 146 -9.27 -19.42 18.32
N GLU A 147 -8.36 -20.40 18.27
CA GLU A 147 -7.40 -20.68 19.34
C GLU A 147 -6.51 -19.46 19.65
N LEU A 148 -6.05 -18.75 18.61
CA LEU A 148 -5.25 -17.53 18.79
C LEU A 148 -6.03 -16.44 19.54
N VAL A 149 -7.31 -16.26 19.19
CA VAL A 149 -8.22 -15.31 19.85
C VAL A 149 -8.47 -15.69 21.30
N ASP A 150 -8.55 -16.98 21.62
CA ASP A 150 -8.78 -17.46 22.98
C ASP A 150 -7.54 -17.31 23.87
N VAL A 151 -6.33 -17.55 23.33
CA VAL A 151 -5.07 -17.20 24.00
C VAL A 151 -4.99 -15.70 24.24
N MET A 152 -5.32 -14.88 23.24
CA MET A 152 -5.27 -13.41 23.34
C MET A 152 -6.30 -12.84 24.32
N ALA A 153 -7.47 -13.48 24.44
CA ALA A 153 -8.51 -13.08 25.38
C ALA A 153 -8.03 -13.13 26.85
N GLY A 154 -7.08 -14.02 27.16
CA GLY A 154 -6.44 -14.10 28.47
C GLY A 154 -5.51 -12.92 28.79
N TYR A 155 -5.04 -12.17 27.78
CA TYR A 155 -4.12 -11.05 27.94
C TYR A 155 -4.79 -9.67 27.90
N GLY A 156 -6.13 -9.60 27.85
CA GLY A 156 -6.89 -8.34 28.00
C GLY A 156 -6.43 -7.23 27.07
N THR A 157 -6.54 -7.41 25.76
CA THR A 157 -5.98 -6.45 24.80
C THR A 157 -7.07 -5.52 24.25
N GLY A 158 -7.06 -4.24 24.65
CA GLY A 158 -7.88 -3.20 24.04
C GLY A 158 -7.46 -2.87 22.59
N LEU A 159 -8.20 -1.96 21.93
CA LEU A 159 -7.99 -1.58 20.52
C LEU A 159 -6.52 -1.30 20.16
N ILE A 160 -5.82 -0.54 21.02
CA ILE A 160 -4.44 -0.10 20.75
C ILE A 160 -3.47 -1.28 20.80
N SER A 161 -3.54 -2.11 21.85
CA SER A 161 -2.68 -3.30 21.99
C SER A 161 -2.90 -4.29 20.85
N THR A 162 -4.15 -4.51 20.45
CA THR A 162 -4.47 -5.37 19.31
C THR A 162 -3.93 -4.80 18.01
N GLY A 163 -4.03 -3.49 17.81
CA GLY A 163 -3.43 -2.81 16.64
C GLY A 163 -1.91 -2.96 16.56
N PHE A 164 -1.20 -2.90 17.69
CA PHE A 164 0.24 -3.16 17.73
C PHE A 164 0.61 -4.60 17.40
N ILE A 165 -0.14 -5.57 17.93
CA ILE A 165 0.07 -7.00 17.63
C ILE A 165 -0.13 -7.26 16.14
N ILE A 166 -1.21 -6.71 15.56
CA ILE A 166 -1.53 -6.84 14.15
C ILE A 166 -0.42 -6.20 13.30
N ALA A 167 -0.02 -4.98 13.62
CA ALA A 167 1.03 -4.27 12.89
C ALA A 167 2.37 -5.02 12.94
N LEU A 168 2.75 -5.53 14.13
CA LEU A 168 3.98 -6.28 14.30
C LEU A 168 3.95 -7.61 13.54
N ALA A 169 2.83 -8.34 13.59
CA ALA A 169 2.66 -9.59 12.86
C ALA A 169 2.78 -9.38 11.35
N PHE A 170 2.08 -8.37 10.81
CA PHE A 170 2.18 -8.01 9.38
C PHE A 170 3.56 -7.51 8.99
N LEU A 171 4.23 -6.72 9.83
CA LEU A 171 5.57 -6.23 9.55
C LEU A 171 6.57 -7.39 9.50
N ILE A 172 6.55 -8.29 10.50
CA ILE A 172 7.46 -9.43 10.56
C ILE A 172 7.26 -10.37 9.37
N ILE A 173 6.01 -10.74 9.07
CA ILE A 173 5.72 -11.63 7.95
C ILE A 173 6.03 -10.96 6.60
N GLY A 174 5.74 -9.66 6.48
CA GLY A 174 6.04 -8.87 5.29
C GLY A 174 7.54 -8.77 4.99
N MET A 175 8.42 -9.05 5.95
CA MET A 175 9.86 -9.15 5.68
C MET A 175 10.22 -10.36 4.82
N PHE A 176 9.44 -11.46 4.90
CA PHE A 176 9.76 -12.74 4.26
C PHE A 176 8.84 -13.09 3.09
N ILE A 177 7.59 -12.62 3.14
CA ILE A 177 6.52 -13.02 2.23
C ILE A 177 5.97 -11.78 1.51
N ASP A 178 5.59 -11.95 0.25
CA ASP A 178 4.93 -10.88 -0.52
C ASP A 178 3.63 -10.41 0.15
N ALA A 179 3.29 -9.13 -0.05
CA ALA A 179 2.16 -8.52 0.65
C ALA A 179 0.83 -9.20 0.32
N ILE A 180 0.62 -9.68 -0.92
CA ILE A 180 -0.65 -10.30 -1.31
C ILE A 180 -0.93 -11.61 -0.54
N PRO A 181 -0.04 -12.63 -0.55
CA PRO A 181 -0.23 -13.83 0.25
C PRO A 181 -0.27 -13.54 1.76
N ALA A 182 0.50 -12.56 2.24
CA ALA A 182 0.44 -12.16 3.64
C ALA A 182 -0.95 -11.62 4.04
N ILE A 183 -1.61 -10.82 3.19
CA ILE A 183 -2.99 -10.35 3.44
C ILE A 183 -3.97 -11.53 3.52
N ILE A 184 -3.86 -12.51 2.62
CA ILE A 184 -4.78 -13.65 2.60
C ILE A 184 -4.64 -14.49 3.87
N ILE A 185 -3.39 -14.77 4.27
CA ILE A 185 -3.11 -15.63 5.41
C ILE A 185 -3.34 -14.88 6.73
N LEU A 186 -2.58 -13.80 6.98
CA LEU A 186 -2.66 -13.09 8.25
C LEU A 186 -3.93 -12.25 8.36
N GLY A 187 -4.43 -11.68 7.27
CA GLY A 187 -5.66 -10.90 7.30
C GLY A 187 -6.85 -11.74 7.77
N THR A 188 -7.00 -12.96 7.27
CA THR A 188 -8.09 -13.85 7.71
C THR A 188 -7.91 -14.36 9.14
N ILE A 189 -6.67 -14.59 9.58
CA ILE A 189 -6.37 -15.05 10.95
C ILE A 189 -6.58 -13.92 11.98
N LEU A 190 -6.17 -12.69 11.65
CA LEU A 190 -6.16 -11.56 12.58
C LEU A 190 -7.45 -10.75 12.54
N TYR A 191 -8.27 -10.86 11.48
CA TYR A 191 -9.55 -10.13 11.40
C TYR A 191 -10.50 -10.47 12.55
N PRO A 192 -10.72 -11.73 12.95
CA PRO A 192 -11.57 -12.05 14.11
C PRO A 192 -11.07 -11.44 15.42
N LEU A 193 -9.76 -11.27 15.57
CA LEU A 193 -9.16 -10.61 16.74
C LEU A 193 -9.47 -9.10 16.73
N ALA A 194 -9.37 -8.45 15.56
CA ALA A 194 -9.71 -7.06 15.38
C ALA A 194 -11.22 -6.80 15.62
N ASP A 195 -12.08 -7.67 15.09
CA ASP A 195 -13.54 -7.58 15.23
C ASP A 195 -13.98 -7.72 16.69
N LYS A 196 -13.37 -8.65 17.45
CA LYS A 196 -13.66 -8.86 18.88
C LYS A 196 -13.39 -7.62 19.75
N VAL A 197 -12.42 -6.80 19.37
CA VAL A 197 -12.11 -5.54 20.08
C VAL A 197 -12.85 -4.32 19.52
N GLY A 198 -13.75 -4.52 18.55
CA GLY A 198 -14.50 -3.45 17.91
C GLY A 198 -13.66 -2.58 16.99
N MET A 199 -12.55 -3.09 16.45
CA MET A 199 -11.72 -2.34 15.50
C MET A 199 -12.42 -2.29 14.14
N HIS A 200 -12.54 -1.08 13.59
CA HIS A 200 -13.18 -0.89 12.30
C HIS A 200 -12.44 -1.65 11.17
N PRO A 201 -13.12 -2.34 10.25
CA PRO A 201 -12.48 -3.12 9.18
C PRO A 201 -11.53 -2.30 8.31
N ILE A 202 -11.88 -1.04 8.01
CA ILE A 202 -11.00 -0.08 7.30
C ILE A 202 -9.75 0.26 8.12
N HIS A 203 -9.87 0.44 9.44
CA HIS A 203 -8.70 0.71 10.29
C HIS A 203 -7.74 -0.48 10.30
N PHE A 204 -8.27 -1.69 10.49
CA PHE A 204 -7.53 -2.93 10.38
C PHE A 204 -6.81 -3.06 9.04
N ALA A 205 -7.51 -2.75 7.95
CA ALA A 205 -6.95 -2.79 6.60
C ALA A 205 -5.79 -1.82 6.40
N ILE A 206 -5.94 -0.58 6.84
CA ILE A 206 -4.90 0.44 6.67
C ILE A 206 -3.68 0.12 7.54
N ILE A 207 -3.85 -0.37 8.78
CA ILE A 207 -2.73 -0.84 9.60
C ILE A 207 -2.00 -1.97 8.87
N GLY A 208 -2.72 -2.98 8.36
CA GLY A 208 -2.10 -4.10 7.67
C GLY A 208 -1.38 -3.70 6.39
N VAL A 209 -2.00 -2.86 5.55
CA VAL A 209 -1.41 -2.38 4.30
C VAL A 209 -0.14 -1.57 4.55
N ILE A 210 -0.15 -0.64 5.51
CA ILE A 210 1.04 0.16 5.85
C ILE A 210 2.14 -0.73 6.45
N SER A 211 1.78 -1.63 7.37
CA SER A 211 2.74 -2.53 8.02
C SER A 211 3.41 -3.47 7.02
N LEU A 212 2.65 -4.00 6.05
CA LEU A 212 3.19 -4.82 4.96
C LEU A 212 4.08 -4.04 4.01
N ALA A 213 3.68 -2.81 3.64
CA ALA A 213 4.50 -1.95 2.80
C ALA A 213 5.86 -1.67 3.46
N PHE A 214 5.88 -1.48 4.78
CA PHE A 214 7.13 -1.30 5.53
C PHE A 214 7.89 -2.62 5.70
N GLY A 215 7.19 -3.74 5.91
CA GLY A 215 7.78 -5.09 5.96
C GLY A 215 8.58 -5.41 4.69
N LEU A 216 8.03 -5.10 3.51
CA LEU A 216 8.69 -5.34 2.22
C LEU A 216 9.99 -4.54 2.00
N VAL A 217 10.21 -3.49 2.79
CA VAL A 217 11.42 -2.66 2.76
C VAL A 217 12.34 -2.98 3.95
N THR A 218 11.83 -3.63 5.00
CA THR A 218 12.55 -3.90 6.24
C THR A 218 13.43 -5.16 6.12
N PRO A 219 14.72 -5.11 6.51
CA PRO A 219 15.59 -6.29 6.56
C PRO A 219 15.05 -7.33 7.57
N PRO A 220 15.18 -8.65 7.33
CA PRO A 220 16.34 -9.32 6.71
C PRO A 220 16.23 -9.67 5.22
N TYR A 221 15.02 -9.79 4.67
CA TYR A 221 14.79 -10.17 3.26
C TYR A 221 14.21 -9.05 2.42
N GLY A 222 13.32 -8.19 2.95
CA GLY A 222 12.79 -6.98 2.29
C GLY A 222 12.75 -7.06 0.76
N LEU A 223 11.79 -7.77 0.18
CA LEU A 223 11.75 -8.07 -1.26
C LEU A 223 11.93 -6.83 -2.15
N CYS A 224 11.27 -5.72 -1.80
CA CYS A 224 11.42 -4.47 -2.54
C CYS A 224 12.83 -3.88 -2.40
N LEU A 225 13.44 -4.00 -1.22
CA LEU A 225 14.82 -3.58 -0.98
C LEU A 225 15.81 -4.42 -1.81
N LEU A 226 15.69 -5.74 -1.81
CA LEU A 226 16.57 -6.63 -2.59
C LEU A 226 16.45 -6.39 -4.09
N ILE A 227 15.22 -6.25 -4.60
CA ILE A 227 14.99 -5.96 -6.02
C ILE A 227 15.60 -4.61 -6.39
N SER A 228 15.42 -3.59 -5.55
CA SER A 228 15.98 -2.27 -5.79
C SER A 228 17.51 -2.27 -5.75
N CYS A 229 18.12 -3.02 -4.83
CA CYS A 229 19.58 -3.19 -4.76
C CYS A 229 20.14 -3.91 -5.99
N ASN A 230 19.45 -4.93 -6.48
CA ASN A 230 19.84 -5.67 -7.68
C ASN A 230 19.73 -4.79 -8.93
N LEU A 231 18.65 -4.01 -9.06
CA LEU A 231 18.48 -3.05 -10.16
C LEU A 231 19.51 -1.91 -10.12
N GLY A 232 19.91 -1.47 -8.92
CA GLY A 232 20.87 -0.38 -8.73
C GLY A 232 22.33 -0.81 -8.70
N ASP A 233 22.62 -2.11 -8.76
CA ASP A 233 23.95 -2.69 -8.54
C ASP A 233 24.63 -2.23 -7.23
N ILE A 234 23.83 -2.16 -6.15
CA ILE A 234 24.25 -1.73 -4.82
C ILE A 234 24.27 -2.94 -3.89
N LYS A 235 25.30 -3.05 -3.04
CA LYS A 235 25.32 -4.07 -2.00
C LYS A 235 24.24 -3.80 -0.97
N VAL A 236 23.43 -4.82 -0.68
CA VAL A 236 22.32 -4.74 0.29
C VAL A 236 22.79 -4.22 1.65
N VAL A 237 23.99 -4.61 2.10
CA VAL A 237 24.59 -4.17 3.36
C VAL A 237 24.73 -2.65 3.43
N ASP A 238 25.11 -2.00 2.33
CA ASP A 238 25.28 -0.55 2.27
C ASP A 238 23.91 0.16 2.27
N ALA A 239 22.92 -0.45 1.60
CA ALA A 239 21.55 0.08 1.56
C ALA A 239 20.81 -0.07 2.90
N ILE A 240 21.06 -1.13 3.67
CA ILE A 240 20.40 -1.38 4.97
C ILE A 240 20.54 -0.19 5.91
N ARG A 241 21.73 0.41 5.98
CA ARG A 241 21.99 1.56 6.86
C ARG A 241 21.11 2.74 6.47
N ASP A 242 21.11 3.11 5.20
CA ASP A 242 20.40 4.28 4.71
C ASP A 242 18.87 4.06 4.74
N VAL A 243 18.42 2.83 4.49
CA VAL A 243 17.01 2.42 4.58
C VAL A 243 16.51 2.46 6.02
N SER A 244 17.30 1.98 6.98
CA SER A 244 16.91 2.00 8.39
C SER A 244 16.64 3.42 8.90
N ILE A 245 17.39 4.41 8.41
CA ILE A 245 17.21 5.83 8.76
C ILE A 245 15.87 6.35 8.21
N ILE A 246 15.49 5.95 7.00
CA ILE A 246 14.20 6.33 6.38
C ILE A 246 13.03 5.57 7.03
N LEU A 247 13.27 4.34 7.50
CA LEU A 247 12.25 3.49 8.09
C LEU A 247 11.80 3.97 9.48
N VAL A 248 12.72 4.49 10.31
CA VAL A 248 12.40 4.99 11.67
C VAL A 248 11.22 5.98 11.68
N PRO A 249 11.22 7.08 10.91
CA PRO A 249 10.11 8.02 10.93
C PRO A 249 8.81 7.45 10.32
N LEU A 250 8.91 6.45 9.43
CA LEU A 250 7.76 5.72 8.91
C LEU A 250 7.14 4.79 9.97
N LEU A 251 7.95 4.13 10.80
CA LEU A 251 7.47 3.35 11.94
C LEU A 251 6.78 4.24 12.98
N VAL A 252 7.27 5.46 13.20
CA VAL A 252 6.60 6.44 14.05
C VAL A 252 5.21 6.78 13.50
N LEU A 253 5.08 6.97 12.18
CA LEU A 253 3.78 7.16 11.57
C LEU A 253 2.87 5.96 11.77
N LEU A 254 3.38 4.73 11.61
CA LEU A 254 2.59 3.52 11.88
C LEU A 254 2.06 3.50 13.32
N MET A 255 2.88 3.87 14.30
CA MET A 255 2.43 3.98 15.70
C MET A 255 1.33 5.03 15.87
N LEU A 256 1.45 6.19 15.22
CA LEU A 256 0.41 7.23 15.25
C LEU A 256 -0.89 6.75 14.62
N VAL A 257 -0.83 6.03 13.51
CA VAL A 257 -1.99 5.46 12.80
C VAL A 257 -2.70 4.39 13.65
N ILE A 258 -1.96 3.63 14.47
CA ILE A 258 -2.53 2.66 15.42
C ILE A 258 -3.24 3.35 16.58
N VAL A 259 -2.60 4.38 17.17
CA VAL A 259 -3.13 5.08 18.36
C VAL A 259 -4.30 5.99 18.02
N PHE A 260 -4.30 6.62 16.84
CA PHE A 260 -5.32 7.56 16.40
C PHE A 260 -6.13 7.01 15.22
N PRO A 261 -7.14 6.14 15.47
CA PRO A 261 -8.03 5.62 14.42
C PRO A 261 -8.71 6.72 13.61
N GLU A 262 -8.99 7.85 14.25
CA GLU A 262 -9.61 9.01 13.61
C GLU A 262 -8.73 9.59 12.48
N LEU A 263 -7.39 9.44 12.49
CA LEU A 263 -6.56 9.88 11.35
C LEU A 263 -6.93 9.16 10.04
N ILE A 264 -7.46 7.95 10.16
CA ILE A 264 -7.82 7.10 9.03
C ILE A 264 -9.31 7.24 8.72
N LEU A 265 -10.15 7.27 9.76
CA LEU A 265 -11.60 7.28 9.63
C LEU A 265 -12.18 8.68 9.41
N PHE A 266 -11.44 9.75 9.70
CA PHE A 266 -11.91 11.14 9.55
C PHE A 266 -12.34 11.45 8.12
N LEU A 267 -11.51 11.12 7.13
CA LEU A 267 -11.78 11.48 5.74
C LEU A 267 -12.95 10.65 5.15
N PRO A 268 -13.03 9.32 5.34
CA PRO A 268 -14.22 8.54 4.99
C PRO A 268 -15.49 9.06 5.68
N ARG A 269 -15.44 9.34 6.99
CA ARG A 269 -16.61 9.82 7.75
C ARG A 269 -17.12 11.17 7.26
N TRP A 270 -16.23 12.04 6.80
CA TRP A 270 -16.58 13.39 6.38
C TRP A 270 -17.03 13.48 4.91
N LEU A 271 -16.37 12.77 3.99
CA LEU A 271 -16.66 12.84 2.56
C LEU A 271 -17.67 11.80 2.07
N ALA A 272 -17.70 10.62 2.68
CA ALA A 272 -18.53 9.52 2.21
C ALA A 272 -18.86 8.55 3.35
N PRO A 273 -19.75 8.94 4.29
CA PRO A 273 -20.12 8.12 5.44
C PRO A 273 -20.78 6.79 5.05
N GLU A 274 -21.27 6.66 3.81
CA GLU A 274 -21.85 5.43 3.26
C GLU A 274 -20.81 4.30 3.08
N PHE A 275 -19.51 4.62 3.13
CA PHE A 275 -18.43 3.63 3.02
C PHE A 275 -17.93 3.10 4.37
N LEU A 276 -18.51 3.56 5.49
CA LEU A 276 -18.21 3.11 6.85
C LEU A 276 -19.18 2.02 7.31
#